data_AF-A0A432SZ28-F1
#
_entry.id   AF-A0A432SZ28-F1
#
_cell.length_a   1.000
_cell.length_b   1.000
_cell.length_c   1.000
_cell.angle_alpha   90.00
_cell.angle_beta   90.00
_cell.angle_gamma   90.00
#
_symmetry.space_group_name_H-M   'P 1'
#
loop_
_entity.id
_entity.type
_entity.pdbx_description
1 polymer ?
#
loop_
_entity_poly.entity_id
_entity_poly.type
_entity_poly.pdbx_seq_one_letter_code
_entity_poly.pdbx_strand_id
1 'polypeptide(L)'
;YVNPAMENVALWHERDISHSSTERFWLPDAFITTNFMMHRINNVIANLTVMPENMMRNLNLTGGLVFSQRVLLELPLAGVSREDAYRIVQRNAMKVWEEIQQGKSTTNDKGESLYLQYLLADDELRSSLSEEQIRECFNFDYYTKNVDKIFARVFK
;
A
#
# COMPACT_ATOMS: atom_id res chain seq x y z
N TYR A 1 -10.33 15.64 24.35
CA TYR A 1 -10.10 16.65 25.39
C TYR A 1 -9.11 17.77 25.01
N VAL A 2 -8.68 17.88 23.75
CA VAL A 2 -7.69 18.91 23.35
C VAL A 2 -8.26 20.34 23.46
N ASN A 3 -9.45 20.58 22.93
CA ASN A 3 -10.06 21.92 22.93
C ASN A 3 -10.22 22.53 24.35
N PRO A 4 -10.88 21.87 25.34
CA PRO A 4 -11.01 22.46 26.68
C PRO A 4 -9.65 22.66 27.38
N ALA A 5 -8.66 21.79 27.14
CA ALA A 5 -7.32 21.97 27.69
C ALA A 5 -6.61 23.20 27.10
N MET A 6 -6.80 23.48 25.80
CA MET A 6 -6.26 24.68 25.15
C MET A 6 -6.99 25.95 25.57
N GLU A 7 -8.31 25.89 25.73
CA GLU A 7 -9.12 27.03 26.22
C GLU A 7 -8.78 27.41 27.67
N ASN A 8 -8.38 26.45 28.50
CA ASN A 8 -7.96 26.68 29.89
C ASN A 8 -6.67 27.54 30.03
N VAL A 9 -5.97 27.89 28.95
CA VAL A 9 -4.70 28.64 28.99
C VAL A 9 -4.91 30.14 29.20
N ALA A 10 -5.93 30.74 28.58
CA ALA A 10 -6.13 32.18 28.53
C ALA A 10 -6.91 32.72 29.75
N LEU A 11 -6.41 32.45 30.96
CA LEU A 11 -7.02 32.90 32.21
C LEU A 11 -6.84 34.42 32.42
N TRP A 12 -7.77 35.04 33.15
CA TRP A 12 -7.76 36.48 33.36
C TRP A 12 -6.87 36.90 34.54
N HIS A 13 -6.04 37.92 34.34
CA HIS A 13 -5.12 38.50 35.33
C HIS A 13 -4.20 37.45 35.98
N GLU A 14 -4.11 37.39 37.31
CA GLU A 14 -3.25 36.44 38.03
C GLU A 14 -3.80 35.00 38.01
N ARG A 15 -5.12 34.83 37.82
CA ARG A 15 -5.87 33.57 37.56
C ARG A 15 -7.38 33.75 37.74
N ASP A 16 -8.17 32.95 37.02
CA ASP A 16 -9.55 32.58 37.37
C ASP A 16 -9.69 31.06 37.58
N ILE A 17 -10.89 30.58 37.95
CA ILE A 17 -11.11 29.16 38.33
C ILE A 17 -11.92 28.37 37.29
N SER A 18 -12.20 28.94 36.11
CA SER A 18 -12.99 28.27 35.06
C SER A 18 -12.38 26.93 34.64
N HIS A 19 -11.05 26.85 34.60
CA HIS A 19 -10.30 25.64 34.28
C HIS A 19 -10.55 24.48 35.26
N SER A 20 -10.89 24.77 36.53
CA SER A 20 -11.03 23.76 37.58
C SER A 20 -12.19 22.80 37.33
N SER A 21 -13.31 23.29 36.80
CA SER A 21 -14.48 22.43 36.54
C SER A 21 -14.21 21.49 35.36
N THR A 22 -13.59 22.00 34.29
CA THR A 22 -13.26 21.21 33.10
C THR A 22 -12.17 20.19 33.40
N GLU A 23 -11.11 20.58 34.15
CA GLU A 23 -9.99 19.72 34.54
C GLU A 23 -10.41 18.51 35.37
N ARG A 24 -11.43 18.65 36.23
CA ARG A 24 -11.97 17.52 37.02
C ARG A 24 -12.54 16.40 36.17
N PHE A 25 -12.91 16.67 34.92
CA PHE A 25 -13.35 15.65 33.97
C PHE A 25 -12.20 15.25 33.07
N TRP A 26 -11.65 16.21 32.32
CA TRP A 26 -10.76 15.84 31.23
C TRP A 26 -9.41 15.31 31.69
N LEU A 27 -8.87 15.75 32.85
CA LEU A 27 -7.60 15.20 33.36
C LEU A 27 -7.74 13.71 33.69
N PRO A 28 -8.58 13.28 34.65
CA PRO A 28 -8.68 11.86 34.99
C PRO A 28 -9.14 11.02 33.79
N ASP A 29 -10.12 11.49 33.02
CA ASP A 29 -10.62 10.75 31.87
C ASP A 29 -9.53 10.53 30.82
N ALA A 30 -8.72 11.56 30.50
CA ALA A 30 -7.66 11.44 29.52
C ALA A 30 -6.60 10.42 29.96
N PHE A 31 -6.12 10.51 31.21
CA PHE A 31 -5.08 9.60 31.70
C PHE A 31 -5.60 8.15 31.81
N ILE A 32 -6.79 7.94 32.38
CA ILE A 32 -7.38 6.60 32.53
C ILE A 32 -7.65 5.98 31.15
N THR A 33 -8.25 6.76 30.24
CA THR A 33 -8.58 6.27 28.90
C THR A 33 -7.32 5.95 28.11
N THR A 34 -6.32 6.83 28.11
CA THR A 34 -5.05 6.58 27.42
C THR A 34 -4.35 5.35 27.99
N ASN A 35 -4.29 5.21 29.32
CA ASN A 35 -3.71 4.02 29.95
C ASN A 35 -4.42 2.73 29.49
N PHE A 36 -5.75 2.75 29.52
CA PHE A 36 -6.55 1.61 29.04
C PHE A 36 -6.30 1.31 27.56
N MET A 37 -6.30 2.34 26.70
CA MET A 37 -6.04 2.20 25.26
C MET A 37 -4.66 1.59 25.00
N MET A 38 -3.62 2.05 25.72
CA MET A 38 -2.25 1.54 25.57
C MET A 38 -2.13 0.06 25.96
N HIS A 39 -2.73 -0.34 27.08
CA HIS A 39 -2.77 -1.75 27.46
C HIS A 39 -3.58 -2.60 26.48
N ARG A 40 -4.71 -2.09 26.01
CA ARG A 40 -5.57 -2.82 25.07
C ARG A 40 -4.91 -2.98 23.71
N ILE A 41 -4.30 -1.93 23.15
CA ILE A 41 -3.64 -2.02 21.84
C ILE A 41 -2.40 -2.90 21.88
N ASN A 42 -1.63 -2.88 22.98
CA ASN A 42 -0.49 -3.79 23.14
C ASN A 42 -0.95 -5.25 23.04
N ASN A 43 -2.02 -5.61 23.75
CA ASN A 43 -2.59 -6.96 23.67
C ASN A 43 -3.14 -7.30 22.27
N VAL A 44 -3.80 -6.35 21.59
CA VAL A 44 -4.29 -6.56 20.22
C VAL A 44 -3.14 -6.84 19.26
N ILE A 45 -2.08 -6.05 19.31
CA ILE A 45 -0.91 -6.22 18.43
C ILE A 45 -0.14 -7.50 18.77
N ALA A 46 0.07 -7.80 20.05
CA ALA A 46 0.79 -9.00 20.50
C ALA A 46 0.09 -10.31 20.08
N ASN A 47 -1.24 -10.30 19.98
CA ASN A 47 -2.05 -11.47 19.61
C ASN A 47 -2.63 -11.37 18.19
N LEU A 48 -2.19 -10.41 17.39
CA LEU A 48 -2.71 -10.21 16.04
C LEU A 48 -2.34 -11.40 15.16
N THR A 49 -3.36 -12.12 14.67
CA THR A 49 -3.15 -13.20 13.69
C THR A 49 -2.99 -12.60 12.30
N VAL A 50 -1.77 -12.64 11.77
CA VAL A 50 -1.47 -12.23 10.39
C VAL A 50 -1.60 -13.45 9.47
N MET A 51 -2.23 -13.26 8.29
CA MET A 51 -2.45 -14.32 7.30
C MET A 51 -1.68 -14.01 6.00
N PRO A 52 -0.38 -14.36 5.90
CA PRO A 52 0.45 -14.03 4.74
C PRO A 52 -0.10 -14.56 3.41
N GLU A 53 -0.73 -15.74 3.43
CA GLU A 53 -1.37 -16.33 2.24
C GLU A 53 -2.49 -15.44 1.69
N ASN A 54 -3.31 -14.87 2.57
CA ASN A 54 -4.37 -13.93 2.17
C ASN A 54 -3.79 -12.61 1.66
N MET A 55 -2.66 -12.14 2.22
CA MET A 55 -1.97 -10.95 1.70
C MET A 55 -1.51 -11.17 0.26
N MET A 56 -0.87 -12.31 -0.01
CA MET A 56 -0.43 -12.67 -1.36
C MET A 56 -1.62 -12.89 -2.31
N ARG A 57 -2.67 -13.56 -1.85
CA ARG A 57 -3.92 -13.72 -2.62
C ARG A 57 -4.50 -12.36 -3.01
N ASN A 58 -4.56 -11.42 -2.08
CA ASN A 58 -5.12 -10.08 -2.32
C ASN A 58 -4.33 -9.29 -3.36
N LEU A 59 -3.00 -9.38 -3.36
CA LEU A 59 -2.16 -8.76 -4.39
C LEU A 59 -2.46 -9.33 -5.79
N ASN A 60 -2.74 -10.64 -5.86
CA ASN A 60 -3.05 -11.34 -7.11
C ASN A 60 -4.51 -11.19 -7.57
N LEU A 61 -5.40 -10.55 -6.80
CA LEU A 61 -6.81 -10.32 -7.20
C LEU A 61 -6.94 -9.45 -8.45
N THR A 62 -5.95 -8.62 -8.74
CA THR A 62 -5.95 -7.75 -9.91
C THR A 62 -5.33 -8.40 -11.14
N GLY A 63 -5.00 -9.71 -11.10
CA GLY A 63 -4.40 -10.40 -12.24
C GLY A 63 -3.02 -9.86 -12.63
N GLY A 64 -2.27 -9.28 -11.68
CA GLY A 64 -0.91 -8.78 -11.91
C GLY A 64 -0.83 -7.30 -12.30
N LEU A 65 -1.94 -6.56 -12.30
CA LEU A 65 -1.95 -5.13 -12.65
C LEU A 65 -1.10 -4.25 -11.73
N VAL A 66 -0.79 -4.71 -10.50
CA VAL A 66 0.14 -4.05 -9.58
C VAL A 66 1.55 -3.83 -10.18
N PHE A 67 1.92 -4.62 -11.19
CA PHE A 67 3.20 -4.52 -11.90
C PHE A 67 3.19 -3.57 -13.11
N SER A 68 2.03 -3.01 -13.48
CA SER A 68 1.87 -2.15 -14.68
C SER A 68 2.85 -0.97 -14.70
N GLN A 69 3.10 -0.34 -13.55
CA GLN A 69 4.07 0.75 -13.45
C GLN A 69 5.50 0.28 -13.74
N ARG A 70 5.88 -0.93 -13.32
CA ARG A 70 7.24 -1.43 -13.57
C ARG A 70 7.47 -1.66 -15.06
N VAL A 71 6.50 -2.28 -15.73
CA VAL A 71 6.52 -2.44 -17.20
C VAL A 71 6.55 -1.08 -17.91
N LEU A 72 5.76 -0.11 -17.46
CA LEU A 72 5.75 1.25 -18.00
C LEU A 72 7.12 1.93 -17.91
N LEU A 73 7.88 1.69 -16.84
CA LEU A 73 9.18 2.32 -16.61
C LEU A 73 10.32 1.66 -17.40
N GLU A 74 10.22 0.38 -17.75
CA GLU A 74 11.23 -0.31 -18.57
C GLU A 74 11.17 0.11 -20.04
N LEU A 75 9.98 0.43 -20.56
CA LEU A 75 9.79 0.78 -21.98
C LEU A 75 10.60 2.02 -22.44
N PRO A 76 10.63 3.13 -21.68
CA PRO A 76 11.52 4.26 -21.98
C PRO A 76 13.01 3.92 -21.95
N LEU A 77 13.43 2.97 -21.11
CA LEU A 77 14.82 2.51 -21.07
C LEU A 77 15.18 1.71 -22.33
N ALA A 78 14.19 1.07 -22.96
CA ALA A 78 14.31 0.40 -24.26
C ALA A 78 14.10 1.34 -25.46
N GLY A 79 13.93 2.65 -25.25
CA GLY A 79 13.81 3.65 -26.30
C GLY A 79 12.38 3.96 -26.78
N VAL A 80 11.36 3.43 -26.10
CA VAL A 80 9.95 3.72 -26.41
C VAL A 80 9.56 5.10 -25.85
N SER A 81 8.79 5.88 -26.60
CA SER A 81 8.28 7.17 -26.10
C SER A 81 7.39 6.96 -24.87
N ARG A 82 7.32 7.94 -23.95
CA ARG A 82 6.44 7.82 -22.77
C ARG A 82 4.97 7.67 -23.14
N GLU A 83 4.54 8.32 -24.21
CA GLU A 83 3.17 8.26 -24.72
C GLU A 83 2.84 6.86 -25.27
N ASP A 84 3.72 6.30 -26.09
CA ASP A 84 3.55 4.94 -26.62
C ASP A 84 3.63 3.90 -25.50
N ALA A 85 4.55 4.07 -24.54
CA ALA A 85 4.67 3.19 -23.38
C ALA A 85 3.36 3.17 -22.57
N TYR A 86 2.76 4.35 -22.33
CA TYR A 86 1.47 4.44 -21.65
C TYR A 86 0.37 3.75 -22.45
N ARG A 87 0.30 3.95 -23.77
CA ARG A 87 -0.69 3.30 -24.64
C ARG A 87 -0.59 1.77 -24.59
N ILE A 88 0.62 1.22 -24.69
CA ILE A 88 0.88 -0.23 -24.67
C ILE A 88 0.49 -0.83 -23.31
N VAL A 89 0.91 -0.21 -22.21
CA VAL A 89 0.59 -0.67 -20.86
C VAL A 89 -0.92 -0.59 -20.59
N GLN A 90 -1.55 0.53 -20.94
CA GLN A 90 -2.96 0.78 -20.70
C GLN A 90 -3.84 -0.21 -21.47
N ARG A 91 -3.59 -0.46 -22.76
CA ARG A 91 -4.43 -1.38 -23.54
C ARG A 91 -4.41 -2.80 -22.98
N ASN A 92 -3.25 -3.27 -22.50
CA ASN A 92 -3.12 -4.62 -21.94
C ASN A 92 -3.75 -4.67 -20.54
N ALA A 93 -3.64 -3.59 -19.77
CA ALA A 93 -4.29 -3.49 -18.48
C ALA A 93 -5.83 -3.50 -18.60
N MET A 94 -6.38 -2.81 -19.60
CA MET A 94 -7.84 -2.79 -19.85
C MET A 94 -8.39 -4.17 -20.23
N LYS A 95 -7.67 -4.94 -21.07
CA LYS A 95 -8.05 -6.34 -21.38
C LYS A 95 -8.17 -7.19 -20.13
N VAL A 96 -7.18 -7.10 -19.22
CA VAL A 96 -7.22 -7.83 -17.93
C VAL A 96 -8.43 -7.43 -17.11
N TRP A 97 -8.71 -6.13 -17.02
CA TRP A 97 -9.83 -5.61 -16.24
C TRP A 97 -11.18 -6.12 -16.76
N GLU A 98 -11.40 -6.05 -18.07
CA GLU A 98 -12.62 -6.55 -18.72
C GLU A 98 -12.82 -8.05 -18.49
N GLU A 99 -11.75 -8.85 -18.56
CA GLU A 99 -11.83 -10.30 -18.41
C GLU A 99 -12.03 -10.73 -16.95
N ILE A 100 -11.44 -10.00 -15.99
CA ILE A 100 -11.72 -10.19 -14.56
C ILE A 100 -13.20 -9.88 -14.28
N GLN A 101 -13.77 -8.82 -14.87
CA GLN A 101 -15.20 -8.51 -14.74
C GLN A 101 -16.10 -9.61 -15.30
N GLN A 102 -15.64 -10.33 -16.32
CA GLN A 102 -16.33 -11.49 -16.88
C GLN A 102 -16.15 -12.79 -16.06
N GLY A 103 -15.42 -12.72 -14.93
CA GLY A 103 -15.22 -13.85 -14.03
C GLY A 103 -14.07 -14.77 -14.42
N LYS A 104 -13.17 -14.34 -15.32
CA LYS A 104 -11.97 -15.11 -15.64
C LYS A 104 -11.02 -15.17 -14.46
N SER A 105 -10.31 -16.30 -14.35
CA SER A 105 -9.24 -16.47 -13.37
C SER A 105 -8.14 -15.42 -13.54
N THR A 106 -7.62 -14.91 -12.44
CA THR A 106 -6.51 -13.94 -12.42
C THR A 106 -5.15 -14.57 -12.70
N THR A 107 -5.07 -15.90 -12.67
CA THR A 107 -3.86 -16.70 -12.89
C THR A 107 -4.16 -17.91 -13.77
N ASN A 108 -3.18 -18.39 -14.53
CA ASN A 108 -3.27 -19.65 -15.29
C ASN A 108 -2.82 -20.86 -14.45
N ASP A 109 -2.86 -22.06 -15.04
CA ASP A 109 -2.46 -23.33 -14.40
C ASP A 109 -0.99 -23.36 -13.96
N LYS A 110 -0.15 -22.49 -14.52
CA LYS A 110 1.26 -22.33 -14.16
C LYS A 110 1.48 -21.30 -13.05
N GLY A 111 0.41 -20.67 -12.55
CA GLY A 111 0.46 -19.59 -11.55
C GLY A 111 0.86 -18.22 -12.12
N GLU A 112 0.93 -18.06 -13.44
CA GLU A 112 1.29 -16.80 -14.08
C GLU A 112 0.06 -15.87 -14.12
N SER A 113 0.28 -14.60 -13.78
CA SER A 113 -0.79 -13.60 -13.79
C SER A 113 -1.38 -13.40 -15.19
N LEU A 114 -2.68 -13.08 -15.24
CA LEU A 114 -3.39 -12.79 -16.49
C LEU A 114 -2.76 -11.62 -17.25
N TYR A 115 -2.29 -10.59 -16.54
CA TYR A 115 -1.61 -9.45 -17.14
C TYR A 115 -0.30 -9.83 -17.82
N LEU A 116 0.52 -10.69 -17.19
CA LEU A 116 1.75 -11.20 -17.79
C LEU A 116 1.44 -11.91 -19.12
N GLN A 117 0.38 -12.72 -19.18
CA GLN A 117 -0.01 -13.41 -20.41
C GLN A 117 -0.37 -12.44 -21.55
N TYR A 118 -1.14 -11.38 -21.26
CA TYR A 118 -1.46 -10.37 -22.28
C TYR A 118 -0.23 -9.60 -22.76
N LEU A 119 0.72 -9.31 -21.87
CA LEU A 119 1.98 -8.65 -22.25
C LEU A 119 2.85 -9.57 -23.12
N LEU A 120 2.97 -10.85 -22.78
CA LEU A 120 3.75 -11.81 -23.58
C LEU A 120 3.15 -12.05 -24.97
N ALA A 121 1.84 -11.87 -25.12
CA ALA A 121 1.12 -11.98 -26.39
C ALA A 121 1.05 -10.66 -27.19
N ASP A 122 1.62 -9.56 -26.69
CA ASP A 122 1.62 -8.27 -27.37
C ASP A 122 2.87 -8.08 -28.23
N ASP A 123 2.73 -8.21 -29.55
CA ASP A 123 3.85 -8.12 -30.50
C ASP A 123 4.59 -6.77 -30.46
N GLU A 124 3.88 -5.66 -30.26
CA GLU A 124 4.49 -4.33 -30.17
C GLU A 124 5.35 -4.23 -28.90
N LEU A 125 4.86 -4.75 -27.77
CA LEU A 125 5.66 -4.84 -26.55
C LEU A 125 6.88 -5.75 -26.74
N ARG A 126 6.69 -6.94 -27.33
CA ARG A 126 7.74 -7.94 -27.55
C ARG A 126 8.83 -7.47 -28.52
N SER A 127 8.50 -6.53 -29.40
CA SER A 127 9.49 -5.85 -30.25
C SER A 127 10.47 -4.97 -29.46
N SER A 128 10.05 -4.49 -28.27
CA SER A 128 10.83 -3.58 -27.43
C SER A 128 11.46 -4.28 -26.22
N LEU A 129 10.81 -5.31 -25.66
CA LEU A 129 11.28 -6.05 -24.48
C LEU A 129 11.29 -7.57 -24.73
N SER A 130 12.38 -8.22 -24.31
CA SER A 130 12.49 -9.68 -24.26
C SER A 130 11.51 -10.30 -23.24
N GLU A 131 11.31 -11.60 -23.33
CA GLU A 131 10.32 -12.28 -22.46
C GLU A 131 10.86 -12.31 -21.04
N GLU A 132 12.16 -12.52 -20.91
CA GLU A 132 12.92 -12.45 -19.67
C GLU A 132 12.77 -11.09 -19.00
N GLN A 133 12.91 -9.99 -19.76
CA GLN A 133 12.70 -8.62 -19.24
C GLN A 133 11.27 -8.38 -18.77
N ILE A 134 10.28 -8.84 -19.52
CA ILE A 134 8.87 -8.71 -19.13
C ILE A 134 8.61 -9.51 -17.86
N ARG A 135 9.09 -10.75 -17.77
CA ARG A 135 8.94 -11.61 -16.58
C ARG A 135 9.61 -11.01 -15.35
N GLU A 136 10.79 -10.42 -15.51
CA GLU A 136 11.50 -9.76 -14.40
C GLU A 136 10.69 -8.58 -13.81
N CYS A 137 9.85 -7.91 -14.62
CA CYS A 137 8.94 -6.86 -14.11
C CYS A 137 7.93 -7.38 -13.07
N PHE A 138 7.66 -8.69 -13.05
CA PHE A 138 6.72 -9.33 -12.12
C PHE A 138 7.38 -9.87 -10.85
N ASN A 139 8.66 -9.53 -10.61
CA ASN A 139 9.37 -9.91 -9.39
C ASN A 139 9.01 -8.99 -8.20
N PHE A 140 8.48 -9.56 -7.11
CA PHE A 140 8.14 -8.81 -5.89
C PHE A 140 9.35 -8.24 -5.14
N ASP A 141 10.53 -8.88 -5.25
CA ASP A 141 11.74 -8.47 -4.52
C ASP A 141 12.18 -7.05 -4.88
N TYR A 142 11.83 -6.59 -6.08
CA TYR A 142 12.08 -5.21 -6.50
C TYR A 142 11.41 -4.18 -5.58
N TYR A 143 10.22 -4.49 -5.06
CA TYR A 143 9.45 -3.60 -4.19
C TYR A 143 9.92 -3.66 -2.74
N THR A 144 10.57 -4.75 -2.33
CA THR A 144 11.06 -4.96 -0.95
C THR A 144 12.57 -4.71 -0.79
N LYS A 145 13.30 -4.42 -1.87
CA LYS A 145 14.78 -4.19 -1.87
C LYS A 145 15.32 -3.16 -0.87
N ASN A 146 14.48 -2.29 -0.33
CA ASN A 146 14.87 -1.26 0.63
C ASN A 146 14.35 -1.54 2.05
N VAL A 147 13.64 -2.64 2.30
CA VAL A 147 13.08 -2.98 3.62
C VAL A 147 14.19 -3.03 4.67
N ASP A 148 15.27 -3.78 4.43
CA ASP A 148 16.37 -3.91 5.39
C ASP A 148 17.02 -2.57 5.72
N LYS A 149 17.19 -1.70 4.71
CA LYS A 149 17.75 -0.35 4.91
C LYS A 149 16.84 0.53 5.76
N ILE A 150 15.52 0.37 5.67
CA ILE A 150 14.55 1.09 6.50
C ILE A 150 14.61 0.54 7.93
N PHE A 151 14.62 -0.78 8.10
CA PHE A 151 14.71 -1.42 9.41
C PHE A 151 15.99 -1.01 10.15
N ALA A 152 17.14 -0.99 9.48
CA ALA A 152 18.42 -0.57 10.07
C ALA A 152 18.45 0.90 10.51
N ARG A 153 17.56 1.77 9.98
CA ARG A 153 17.44 3.16 10.44
C ARG A 153 16.56 3.30 11.68
N VAL A 154 15.55 2.43 11.82
CA VAL A 154 14.56 2.47 12.91
C VAL A 154 15.03 1.70 14.12
N PHE A 155 15.58 0.51 13.91
CA PHE A 155 16.07 -0.40 14.95
C PHE A 155 17.61 -0.38 14.90
N LYS A 156 18.22 0.29 15.88
CA LYS A 156 19.68 0.28 16.10
C LYS A 156 20.06 -0.86 17.04
#